data_AF-A0AAU6EA57-F1
#
_entry.id   AF-A0AAU6EA57-F1
#
_cell.length_a   1.000
_cell.length_b   1.000
_cell.length_c   1.000
_cell.angle_alpha   90.00
_cell.angle_beta   90.00
_cell.angle_gamma   90.00
#
_symmetry.space_group_name_H-M   'P 1'
#
loop_
_entity.id
_entity.type
_entity.pdbx_description
1 polymer ?
#
loop_
_entity_poly.entity_id
_entity_poly.type
_entity_poly.pdbx_seq_one_letter_code
_entity_poly.pdbx_strand_id
1 'polypeptide(L)'
;MAADDRLTSSEHELAWRLREAHRRVRSLPVPAEERKRLARRLLAICDMAKRDLEHAAGRLDLFLLSIDVLVSDTPSTGNIAEGD
;
A
#
# COMPACT_ATOMS: atom_id res chain seq x y z
N MET A 1 -12.35 23.57 -21.78
CA MET A 1 -11.26 22.60 -22.04
C MET A 1 -10.25 22.59 -20.86
N ALA A 2 -10.72 22.60 -19.60
CA ALA A 2 -9.87 22.73 -18.40
C ALA A 2 -10.15 21.67 -17.30
N ALA A 3 -11.10 20.77 -17.52
CA ALA A 3 -11.40 19.69 -16.57
C ALA A 3 -10.44 18.49 -16.74
N ASP A 4 -9.88 18.30 -17.93
CA ASP A 4 -9.00 17.18 -18.29
C ASP A 4 -7.65 17.25 -17.54
N ASP A 5 -7.11 18.45 -17.37
CA ASP A 5 -5.79 18.69 -16.73
C ASP A 5 -5.75 18.34 -15.22
N ARG A 6 -6.89 18.48 -14.52
CA ARG A 6 -6.99 18.15 -13.10
C ARG A 6 -7.08 16.64 -12.85
N LEU A 7 -7.77 15.93 -13.73
CA LEU A 7 -7.90 14.47 -13.66
C LEU A 7 -6.54 13.82 -13.91
N THR A 8 -5.84 14.26 -14.96
CA THR A 8 -4.49 13.77 -15.31
C THR A 8 -3.45 14.06 -14.22
N SER A 9 -3.56 15.21 -13.53
CA SER A 9 -2.71 15.53 -12.37
C SER A 9 -2.98 14.60 -11.18
N SER A 10 -4.26 14.28 -10.92
CA SER A 10 -4.67 13.39 -9.82
C SER A 10 -4.28 11.94 -10.10
N GLU A 11 -4.40 11.50 -11.36
CA GLU A 11 -3.91 10.20 -11.83
C GLU A 11 -2.39 10.09 -11.73
N HIS A 12 -1.65 11.13 -12.11
CA HIS A 12 -0.20 11.17 -11.95
C HIS A 12 0.24 11.11 -10.48
N GLU A 13 -0.43 11.87 -9.61
CA GLU A 13 -0.14 11.84 -8.17
C GLU A 13 -0.43 10.45 -7.59
N LEU A 14 -1.57 9.86 -7.93
CA LEU A 14 -1.93 8.52 -7.48
C LEU A 14 -0.94 7.47 -7.98
N ALA A 15 -0.53 7.55 -9.26
CA ALA A 15 0.48 6.67 -9.83
C ALA A 15 1.83 6.80 -9.10
N TRP A 16 2.24 8.01 -8.75
CA TRP A 16 3.45 8.25 -7.95
C TRP A 16 3.33 7.63 -6.55
N ARG A 17 2.21 7.84 -5.85
CA ARG A 17 1.95 7.27 -4.51
C ARG A 17 1.91 5.74 -4.54
N LEU A 18 1.31 5.14 -5.56
CA LEU A 18 1.30 3.68 -5.75
C LEU A 18 2.71 3.12 -5.95
N ARG A 19 3.55 3.82 -6.72
CA ARG A 19 4.96 3.42 -6.94
C ARG A 19 5.76 3.48 -5.66
N GLU A 20 5.54 4.50 -4.86
CA GLU A 20 6.19 4.67 -3.55
C GLU A 20 5.71 3.59 -2.56
N ALA A 21 4.41 3.27 -2.54
CA ALA A 21 3.89 2.15 -1.78
C ALA A 21 4.54 0.81 -2.19
N HIS A 22 4.68 0.56 -3.50
CA HIS A 22 5.39 -0.62 -4.02
C HIS A 22 6.84 -0.69 -3.55
N ARG A 23 7.54 0.45 -3.54
CA ARG A 23 8.93 0.55 -3.10
C ARG A 23 9.05 0.23 -1.60
N ARG A 24 8.17 0.82 -0.77
CA ARG A 24 8.08 0.51 0.66
C ARG A 24 7.84 -0.97 0.90
N VAL A 25 6.79 -1.56 0.31
CA VAL A 25 6.49 -3.00 0.46
C VAL A 25 7.66 -3.90 0.06
N ARG A 26 8.44 -3.52 -0.96
CA ARG A 26 9.64 -4.28 -1.37
C ARG A 26 10.81 -4.12 -0.39
N SER A 27 10.93 -2.96 0.24
CA SER A 27 11.99 -2.65 1.21
C SER A 27 11.66 -3.12 2.63
N LEU A 28 10.40 -3.42 2.93
CA LEU A 28 9.98 -3.94 4.22
C LEU A 28 10.58 -5.35 4.46
N PRO A 29 11.18 -5.60 5.64
CA PRO A 29 11.69 -6.92 6.02
C PRO A 29 10.55 -7.86 6.48
N VAL A 30 9.49 -7.99 5.67
CA VAL A 30 8.33 -8.86 5.97
C VAL A 30 8.47 -10.22 5.29
N PRO A 31 7.86 -11.29 5.86
CA PRO A 31 7.87 -12.61 5.24
C PRO A 31 7.18 -12.60 3.87
N ALA A 32 7.57 -13.56 3.01
CA ALA A 32 7.11 -13.63 1.62
C ALA A 32 5.57 -13.76 1.51
N GLU A 33 4.93 -14.41 2.48
CA GLU A 33 3.47 -14.52 2.55
C GLU A 33 2.78 -13.17 2.78
N GLU A 34 3.30 -12.38 3.72
CA GLU A 34 2.79 -11.03 3.99
C GLU A 34 3.03 -10.11 2.80
N ARG A 35 4.23 -10.19 2.19
CA ARG A 35 4.54 -9.46 0.95
C ARG A 35 3.57 -9.79 -0.19
N LYS A 36 3.18 -11.07 -0.35
CA LYS A 36 2.17 -11.49 -1.33
C LYS A 36 0.78 -10.95 -0.98
N ARG A 37 0.38 -10.93 0.29
CA ARG A 37 -0.89 -10.32 0.75
C ARG A 37 -0.91 -8.82 0.45
N LEU A 38 0.16 -8.09 0.77
CA LEU A 38 0.31 -6.67 0.48
C LEU A 38 0.27 -6.38 -1.03
N ALA A 39 0.98 -7.16 -1.84
CA ALA A 39 0.96 -7.01 -3.29
C ALA A 39 -0.44 -7.23 -3.90
N ARG A 40 -1.19 -8.23 -3.42
CA ARG A 40 -2.59 -8.45 -3.84
C ARG A 40 -3.49 -7.28 -3.45
N ARG A 41 -3.32 -6.72 -2.25
CA ARG A 41 -4.05 -5.52 -1.79
C ARG A 41 -3.75 -4.31 -2.68
N LEU A 42 -2.48 -4.11 -3.02
CA LEU A 42 -2.03 -3.06 -3.94
C LEU A 42 -2.67 -3.18 -5.32
N LEU A 43 -2.75 -4.39 -5.88
CA LEU A 43 -3.42 -4.63 -7.16
C LEU A 43 -4.93 -4.29 -7.11
N ALA A 44 -5.61 -4.62 -6.01
CA ALA A 44 -7.02 -4.27 -5.84
C ALA A 44 -7.23 -2.74 -5.77
N ILE A 45 -6.30 -2.01 -5.13
CA ILE A 45 -6.33 -0.54 -5.11
C ILE A 45 -6.09 0.03 -6.51
N CYS A 46 -5.15 -0.54 -7.29
CA CYS A 46 -4.93 -0.15 -8.69
C CYS A 46 -6.17 -0.39 -9.58
N ASP A 47 -6.91 -1.49 -9.40
CA ASP A 47 -8.13 -1.71 -10.20
C ASP A 47 -9.24 -0.73 -9.79
N MET A 48 -9.33 -0.41 -8.50
CA MET A 48 -10.26 0.58 -7.98
C MET A 48 -9.94 1.98 -8.53
N ALA A 49 -8.66 2.35 -8.62
CA ALA A 49 -8.21 3.63 -9.15
C ALA A 49 -8.70 3.92 -10.57
N LYS A 50 -8.88 2.87 -11.39
CA LYS A 50 -9.41 3.01 -12.76
C LYS A 50 -10.89 3.38 -12.80
N ARG A 51 -11.64 3.11 -11.73
CA ARG A 51 -13.09 3.31 -11.63
C ARG A 51 -13.43 4.51 -10.75
N ASP A 52 -12.70 4.65 -9.65
CA ASP A 52 -12.92 5.63 -8.58
C ASP A 52 -11.56 6.06 -8.02
N LEU A 53 -11.05 7.19 -8.51
CA LEU A 53 -9.78 7.76 -8.06
C LEU A 53 -9.85 8.21 -6.59
N GLU A 54 -10.95 8.83 -6.18
CA GLU A 54 -11.12 9.35 -4.82
C GLU A 54 -11.14 8.23 -3.77
N HIS A 55 -11.93 7.16 -4.02
CA HIS A 55 -11.92 5.99 -3.14
C HIS A 55 -10.56 5.28 -3.14
N ALA A 56 -9.89 5.19 -4.29
CA ALA A 56 -8.58 4.57 -4.37
C ALA A 56 -7.52 5.35 -3.57
N ALA A 57 -7.56 6.68 -3.62
CA ALA A 57 -6.66 7.53 -2.85
C ALA A 57 -6.83 7.30 -1.34
N GLY A 58 -8.08 7.30 -0.84
CA GLY A 58 -8.35 7.01 0.58
C GLY A 58 -7.95 5.59 1.00
N ARG A 59 -8.17 4.60 0.13
CA ARG A 59 -7.77 3.21 0.40
C ARG A 59 -6.26 3.02 0.38
N LEU A 60 -5.55 3.77 -0.47
CA LEU A 60 -4.09 3.80 -0.51
C LEU A 60 -3.51 4.43 0.75
N ASP A 61 -4.13 5.49 1.27
CA ASP A 61 -3.72 6.15 2.50
C ASP A 61 -3.81 5.19 3.70
N LEU A 62 -4.95 4.50 3.85
CA LEU A 62 -5.13 3.45 4.87
C LEU A 62 -4.13 2.29 4.71
N PHE A 63 -3.78 1.93 3.47
CA PHE A 63 -2.79 0.90 3.21
C PHE A 63 -1.39 1.33 3.64
N LEU A 64 -1.00 2.58 3.36
CA LEU A 64 0.26 3.15 3.82
C LEU A 64 0.31 3.23 5.35
N LEU A 65 -0.79 3.65 5.98
CA LEU A 65 -0.91 3.69 7.44
C LEU A 65 -0.79 2.29 8.05
N SER A 66 -1.42 1.28 7.43
CA SER A 66 -1.28 -0.11 7.86
C SER A 66 0.16 -0.63 7.72
N ILE A 67 0.90 -0.22 6.70
CA ILE A 67 2.32 -0.55 6.56
C ILE A 67 3.15 0.15 7.64
N ASP A 68 2.90 1.42 7.90
CA ASP A 68 3.60 2.20 8.92
C ASP A 68 3.36 1.63 10.33
N VAL A 69 2.12 1.26 10.62
CA VAL A 69 1.77 0.49 11.83
C VAL A 69 2.48 -0.85 11.83
N LEU A 70 2.53 -1.61 10.73
CA LEU A 70 3.22 -2.90 10.70
C LEU A 70 4.75 -2.77 10.91
N VAL A 71 5.37 -1.70 10.41
CA VAL A 71 6.79 -1.39 10.66
C VAL A 71 7.01 -1.00 12.12
N SER A 72 6.12 -0.17 12.67
CA SER A 72 6.22 0.32 14.05
C SER A 72 5.88 -0.76 15.07
N ASP A 73 4.92 -1.63 14.72
CA ASP A 73 4.47 -2.83 15.45
C ASP A 73 5.32 -4.05 15.09
N THR A 74 6.60 -3.84 14.73
CA THR A 74 7.61 -4.88 14.91
C THR A 74 8.34 -4.68 16.25
N PRO A 75 7.70 -4.93 17.43
CA PRO A 75 8.48 -5.41 18.56
C PRO A 75 8.89 -6.84 18.21
N SER A 76 10.20 -7.09 18.11
CA SER A 76 10.83 -8.43 18.07
C SER A 76 9.84 -9.60 18.14
N THR A 77 9.51 -10.23 17.01
CA THR A 77 9.11 -11.64 17.01
C THR A 77 10.35 -12.47 17.30
N GLY A 78 10.87 -12.31 18.51
CA GLY A 78 11.74 -13.24 19.17
C GLY A 78 10.87 -14.05 20.12
N ASN A 79 10.67 -15.33 19.79
CA ASN A 79 10.42 -16.40 20.73
C ASN A 79 9.05 -16.47 21.45
N ILE A 80 8.13 -17.24 20.87
CA ILE A 80 7.37 -18.25 21.63
C ILE A 80 7.38 -19.58 20.86
N ALA A 81 8.54 -20.23 20.85
CA ALA A 81 8.56 -21.69 20.83
C ALA A 81 8.24 -22.12 22.26
N GLU A 82 6.95 -22.32 22.55
CA GLU A 82 6.50 -22.97 23.77
C GLU A 82 6.76 -24.46 23.59
N GLY A 83 7.77 -24.94 24.31
CA GLY A 83 7.95 -26.35 24.61
C GLY A 83 7.58 -26.60 26.06
N ASP A 84 6.56 -27.42 26.27
CA ASP A 84 6.49 -28.49 27.27
C ASP A 84 5.50 -29.54 26.76
#